data_AF-A0A522DPE2-F1
#
_entry.id   AF-A0A522DPE2-F1
#
_cell.length_a   1.000
_cell.length_b   1.000
_cell.length_c   1.000
_cell.angle_alpha   90.00
_cell.angle_beta   90.00
_cell.angle_gamma   90.00
#
_symmetry.space_group_name_H-M   'P 1'
#
loop_
_entity.id
_entity.type
_entity.pdbx_description
1 polymer ?
#
loop_
_entity_poly.entity_id
_entity_poly.type
_entity_poly.pdbx_seq_one_letter_code
_entity_poly.pdbx_strand_id
1 'polypeptide(L)'
;SMIDEQILALPVQTLAAERGHLYCWTTDSHLELALQCVRHWGYEFKRTIVWVKIQRPELRMNRAMGLLDRLMLDPSNGDLREALADALAELSTPKVRIGGGHYVRSAHELCLFAVRGGLTGLVRDVPSVLFVPRTEHSAKPEELQNLAERLSPGPRIEIFARRQRREWLCWGNECPAEPVKETV
;
A
#
# COMPACT_ATOMS: atom_id res chain seq x y z
N SER A 1 4.24 -2.82 21.31
CA SER A 1 5.02 -3.33 20.18
C SER A 1 5.29 -4.79 20.43
N MET A 2 5.09 -5.68 19.46
CA MET A 2 5.65 -7.03 19.54
C MET A 2 7.17 -6.95 19.35
N ILE A 3 7.91 -7.85 19.99
CA ILE A 3 9.34 -8.03 19.74
C ILE A 3 9.56 -8.99 18.57
N ASP A 4 10.75 -8.95 17.98
CA ASP A 4 11.08 -9.69 16.75
C ASP A 4 10.84 -11.19 16.89
N GLU A 5 11.19 -11.78 18.04
CA GLU A 5 10.98 -13.20 18.32
C GLU A 5 9.49 -13.56 18.34
N GLN A 6 8.63 -12.67 18.84
CA GLN A 6 7.18 -12.89 18.84
C GLN A 6 6.59 -12.81 17.43
N ILE A 7 7.13 -11.95 16.58
CA ILE A 7 6.70 -11.85 15.17
C ILE A 7 7.09 -13.13 14.44
N LEU A 8 8.34 -13.58 14.58
CA LEU A 8 8.82 -14.79 13.93
C LEU A 8 8.01 -16.03 14.35
N ALA A 9 7.63 -16.10 15.63
CA ALA A 9 6.88 -17.21 16.21
C ALA A 9 5.38 -17.24 15.84
N LEU A 10 4.87 -16.28 15.07
CA LEU A 10 3.48 -16.33 14.59
C LEU A 10 3.23 -17.64 13.83
N PRO A 11 2.11 -18.35 14.07
CA PRO A 11 1.85 -19.66 13.49
C PRO A 11 1.34 -19.59 12.04
N VAL A 12 1.89 -18.69 11.23
CA VAL A 12 1.44 -18.43 9.84
C VAL A 12 1.54 -19.71 9.00
N GLN A 13 2.59 -20.52 9.20
CA GLN A 13 2.75 -21.79 8.49
C GLN A 13 1.60 -22.78 8.71
N THR A 14 0.95 -22.72 9.87
CA THR A 14 -0.13 -23.62 10.28
C THR A 14 -1.49 -23.05 9.90
N LEU A 15 -1.65 -21.72 9.96
CA LEU A 15 -2.91 -21.05 9.62
C LEU A 15 -3.12 -20.91 8.10
N ALA A 16 -2.05 -20.76 7.34
CA ALA A 16 -2.12 -20.59 5.90
C ALA A 16 -2.25 -21.92 5.14
N ALA A 17 -2.89 -21.88 3.98
CA ALA A 17 -2.98 -23.01 3.06
C ALA A 17 -1.58 -23.48 2.58
N GLU A 18 -1.48 -24.76 2.20
CA GLU A 18 -0.24 -25.35 1.66
C GLU A 18 0.25 -24.68 0.36
N ARG A 19 -0.67 -24.06 -0.38
CA ARG A 19 -0.38 -23.25 -1.58
C ARG A 19 -1.00 -21.88 -1.39
N GLY A 20 -0.20 -20.83 -1.47
CA GLY A 20 -0.69 -19.49 -1.16
C GLY A 20 0.28 -18.38 -1.53
N HIS A 21 -0.25 -17.16 -1.55
CA HIS A 21 0.53 -15.94 -1.65
C HIS A 21 0.59 -15.25 -0.28
N LEU A 22 1.73 -14.64 0.03
CA LEU A 22 1.94 -13.82 1.20
C LEU A 22 2.29 -12.40 0.76
N TYR A 23 1.62 -11.42 1.39
CA TYR A 23 1.87 -9.99 1.24
C TYR A 23 2.30 -9.46 2.61
N CYS A 24 3.59 -9.15 2.77
CA CYS A 24 4.16 -8.77 4.06
C CYS A 24 4.69 -7.34 4.01
N TRP A 25 3.97 -6.40 4.61
CA TRP A 25 4.45 -5.02 4.77
C TRP A 25 5.72 -4.99 5.63
N THR A 26 6.71 -4.22 5.21
CA THR A 26 7.93 -3.97 5.97
C THR A 26 8.46 -2.56 5.75
N THR A 27 9.31 -2.12 6.68
CA THR A 27 10.13 -0.92 6.56
C THR A 27 11.58 -1.32 6.29
N ASP A 28 12.40 -0.40 5.80
CA ASP A 28 13.82 -0.68 5.54
C ASP A 28 14.53 -1.22 6.79
N SER A 29 14.21 -0.70 7.97
CA SER A 29 14.77 -1.13 9.25
C SER A 29 14.41 -2.57 9.67
N HIS A 30 13.32 -3.14 9.13
CA HIS A 30 12.85 -4.48 9.46
C HIS A 30 12.86 -5.41 8.23
N LEU A 31 13.50 -5.00 7.13
CA LEU A 31 13.49 -5.76 5.89
C LEU A 31 14.11 -7.16 6.08
N GLU A 32 15.23 -7.22 6.81
CA GLU A 32 15.92 -8.48 7.10
C GLU A 32 15.03 -9.44 7.91
N LEU A 33 14.43 -8.95 9.00
CA LEU A 33 13.49 -9.72 9.81
C LEU A 33 12.29 -10.19 8.97
N ALA A 34 11.73 -9.32 8.13
CA ALA A 34 10.59 -9.68 7.28
C ALA A 34 10.95 -10.79 6.28
N LEU A 35 12.14 -10.77 5.70
CA LEU A 35 12.65 -11.85 4.85
C LEU A 35 12.86 -13.15 5.64
N GLN A 36 13.33 -13.07 6.88
CA GLN A 36 13.44 -14.22 7.77
C GLN A 36 12.06 -14.82 8.08
N CYS A 37 11.06 -13.99 8.39
CA CYS A 37 9.69 -14.42 8.61
C CYS A 37 9.10 -15.12 7.39
N VAL A 38 9.24 -14.53 6.19
CA VAL A 38 8.80 -15.14 4.92
C VAL A 38 9.36 -16.56 4.77
N ARG A 39 10.67 -16.74 4.99
CA ARG A 39 11.33 -18.05 4.88
C ARG A 39 10.88 -19.01 5.98
N HIS A 40 10.81 -18.54 7.22
CA HIS A 40 10.41 -19.33 8.39
C HIS A 40 8.98 -19.87 8.25
N TRP A 41 8.07 -19.08 7.71
CA TRP A 41 6.68 -19.48 7.46
C TRP A 41 6.50 -20.36 6.21
N GLY A 42 7.60 -20.75 5.55
CA GLY A 42 7.59 -21.67 4.40
C GLY A 42 7.27 -21.02 3.06
N TYR A 43 7.41 -19.70 2.94
CA TYR A 43 7.21 -18.98 1.67
C TYR A 43 8.55 -18.68 1.00
N GLU A 44 8.54 -18.68 -0.33
CA GLU A 44 9.65 -18.23 -1.15
C GLU A 44 9.41 -16.78 -1.57
N PHE A 45 10.32 -15.88 -1.20
CA PHE A 45 10.29 -14.49 -1.66
C PHE A 45 10.39 -14.41 -3.18
N LYS A 46 9.54 -13.59 -3.82
CA LYS A 46 9.56 -13.42 -5.29
C LYS A 46 9.88 -12.01 -5.73
N ARG A 47 9.34 -10.99 -5.07
CA ARG A 47 9.56 -9.57 -5.41
C ARG A 47 9.01 -8.64 -4.34
N THR A 48 9.34 -7.37 -4.46
CA THR A 48 8.69 -6.29 -3.73
C THR A 48 7.54 -5.70 -4.54
N ILE A 49 6.50 -5.30 -3.82
CA ILE A 49 5.51 -4.31 -4.25
C ILE A 49 5.85 -3.03 -3.46
N VAL A 50 5.92 -1.90 -4.15
CA VAL A 50 6.37 -0.63 -3.57
C VAL A 50 5.20 0.34 -3.53
N TRP A 51 4.85 0.79 -2.33
CA TRP A 51 3.94 1.92 -2.19
C TRP A 51 4.73 3.22 -2.17
N VAL A 52 4.68 3.97 -3.27
CA VAL A 52 5.21 5.33 -3.35
C VAL A 52 4.16 6.31 -2.82
N LYS A 53 4.55 7.07 -1.80
CA LYS A 53 3.68 8.06 -1.15
C LYS A 53 3.65 9.31 -2.01
N ILE A 54 2.49 9.66 -2.54
CA ILE A 54 2.31 10.88 -3.35
C ILE A 54 1.52 11.95 -2.61
N GLN A 55 1.59 13.18 -3.11
CA GLN A 55 0.71 14.26 -2.67
C GLN A 55 -0.75 13.94 -2.98
N ARG A 56 -1.63 14.39 -2.09
CA ARG A 56 -3.08 14.31 -2.25
C ARG A 56 -3.50 15.03 -3.55
N PRO A 57 -4.28 14.37 -4.44
CA PRO A 57 -4.71 14.98 -5.70
C PRO A 57 -5.40 16.33 -5.52
N GLU A 58 -6.16 16.51 -4.44
CA GLU A 58 -6.89 17.74 -4.15
C GLU A 58 -5.94 18.93 -3.96
N LEU A 59 -4.77 18.71 -3.36
CA LEU A 59 -3.75 19.76 -3.20
C LEU A 59 -3.15 20.18 -4.55
N ARG A 60 -3.00 19.24 -5.48
CA ARG A 60 -2.52 19.53 -6.84
C ARG A 60 -3.58 20.29 -7.64
N MET A 61 -4.85 19.89 -7.49
CA MET A 61 -5.98 20.59 -8.08
C MET A 61 -6.07 22.04 -7.58
N ASN A 62 -5.98 22.26 -6.26
CA ASN A 62 -6.03 23.61 -5.69
C ASN A 62 -4.90 24.51 -6.21
N ARG A 63 -3.70 23.96 -6.45
CA ARG A 63 -2.60 24.71 -7.08
C ARG A 63 -2.88 25.05 -8.53
N ALA A 64 -3.32 24.06 -9.32
CA ALA A 64 -3.67 24.27 -10.72
C ALA A 64 -4.77 25.33 -10.87
N MET A 65 -5.81 25.25 -10.05
CA MET A 65 -6.88 26.26 -10.02
C MET A 65 -6.36 27.64 -9.62
N GLY A 66 -5.52 27.74 -8.60
CA GLY A 66 -4.92 29.02 -8.21
C GLY A 66 -4.02 29.66 -9.27
N LEU A 67 -3.37 28.86 -10.13
CA LEU A 67 -2.63 29.37 -11.28
C LEU A 67 -3.58 29.94 -12.35
N LEU A 68 -4.67 29.23 -12.64
CA LEU A 68 -5.69 29.69 -13.60
C LEU A 68 -6.41 30.94 -13.10
N ASP A 69 -6.77 31.02 -11.82
CA ASP A 69 -7.44 32.19 -11.23
C ASP A 69 -6.58 33.47 -11.38
N ARG A 70 -5.26 33.36 -11.22
CA ARG A 70 -4.34 34.50 -11.40
C ARG A 70 -4.33 35.02 -12.83
N LEU A 71 -4.37 34.13 -13.82
CA LEU A 71 -4.46 34.52 -15.24
C LEU A 71 -5.79 35.17 -15.57
N MET A 72 -6.89 34.67 -14.99
CA MET A 72 -8.23 35.20 -15.22
C MET A 72 -8.41 36.60 -14.61
N LEU A 73 -7.75 36.87 -13.48
CA LEU A 73 -7.83 38.17 -12.79
C LEU A 73 -6.98 39.25 -13.46
N ASP A 74 -5.88 38.88 -14.12
CA ASP A 74 -5.03 39.81 -14.87
C ASP A 74 -4.49 39.16 -16.15
N PRO A 75 -5.27 39.21 -17.26
CA PRO A 75 -4.89 38.63 -18.54
C PRO A 75 -3.62 39.25 -19.16
N SER A 76 -3.15 40.37 -18.63
CA SER A 76 -1.96 41.08 -19.11
C SER A 76 -0.65 40.62 -18.45
N ASN A 77 -0.73 39.78 -17.40
CA ASN A 77 0.36 39.49 -16.47
C ASN A 77 0.96 38.10 -16.63
N GLY A 78 0.90 37.53 -17.83
CA GLY A 78 1.56 36.26 -18.14
C GLY A 78 1.09 35.62 -19.43
N ASP A 79 1.84 34.64 -19.92
CA ASP A 79 1.45 33.82 -21.06
C ASP A 79 0.44 32.74 -20.59
N LEU A 80 -0.81 32.86 -21.04
CA LEU A 80 -1.88 31.87 -20.78
C LEU A 80 -1.45 30.45 -21.13
N ARG A 81 -0.64 30.29 -22.18
CA ARG A 81 -0.13 28.98 -22.62
C ARG A 81 0.85 28.40 -21.60
N GLU A 82 1.71 29.22 -21.02
CA GLU A 82 2.68 28.81 -20.02
C GLU A 82 1.98 28.37 -18.73
N ALA A 83 1.06 29.18 -18.23
CA ALA A 83 0.36 28.84 -17.00
C ALA A 83 -0.67 27.70 -17.16
N LEU A 84 -1.24 27.50 -18.36
CA LEU A 84 -1.97 26.28 -18.69
C LEU A 84 -1.04 25.06 -18.71
N ALA A 85 0.17 25.18 -19.26
CA ALA A 85 1.15 24.10 -19.25
C ALA A 85 1.56 23.74 -17.81
N ASP A 86 1.75 24.73 -16.94
CA ASP A 86 2.05 24.52 -15.52
C ASP A 86 0.88 23.86 -14.77
N ALA A 87 -0.35 24.31 -15.00
CA ALA A 87 -1.55 23.68 -14.42
C ALA A 87 -1.70 22.22 -14.88
N LEU A 88 -1.48 21.95 -16.17
CA LEU A 88 -1.47 20.60 -16.72
C LEU A 88 -0.33 19.75 -16.13
N ALA A 89 0.84 20.32 -15.91
CA ALA A 89 1.97 19.63 -15.28
C ALA A 89 1.68 19.27 -13.81
N GLU A 90 1.04 20.17 -13.05
CA GLU A 90 0.58 19.93 -11.67
C GLU A 90 -0.44 18.78 -11.62
N LEU A 91 -1.34 18.70 -12.60
CA LEU A 91 -2.40 17.68 -12.65
C LEU A 91 -1.93 16.33 -13.20
N SER A 92 -1.01 16.33 -14.16
CA SER A 92 -0.58 15.12 -14.86
C SER A 92 0.49 14.31 -14.13
N THR A 93 1.25 14.93 -13.22
CA THR A 93 2.38 14.25 -12.55
C THR A 93 2.10 14.00 -11.06
N PRO A 94 2.10 12.73 -10.61
CA PRO A 94 2.08 12.43 -9.18
C PRO A 94 3.37 12.94 -8.51
N LYS A 95 3.22 13.89 -7.59
CA LYS A 95 4.37 14.44 -6.84
C LYS A 95 4.69 13.56 -5.64
N VAL A 96 5.88 12.98 -5.63
CA VAL A 96 6.38 12.14 -4.53
C VAL A 96 6.50 12.96 -3.25
N ARG A 97 6.05 12.39 -2.13
CA ARG A 97 6.18 12.96 -0.80
C ARG A 97 7.39 12.35 -0.09
N ILE A 98 8.34 13.20 0.26
CA ILE A 98 9.54 12.82 1.02
C ILE A 98 9.31 13.01 2.53
N GLY A 99 9.57 11.95 3.30
CA GLY A 99 9.53 11.89 4.75
C GLY A 99 10.89 12.20 5.39
N GLY A 100 11.09 11.75 6.62
CA GLY A 100 12.38 11.83 7.31
C GLY A 100 13.38 10.76 6.83
N GLY A 101 14.59 10.81 7.36
CA GLY A 101 15.65 9.83 7.13
C GLY A 101 17.04 10.44 7.35
N HIS A 102 17.97 9.67 7.90
CA HIS A 102 19.31 10.16 8.24
C HIS A 102 20.26 10.17 7.03
N TYR A 103 20.12 9.22 6.10
CA TYR A 103 20.95 9.09 4.90
C TYR A 103 20.17 9.45 3.63
N VAL A 104 19.01 8.83 3.43
CA VAL A 104 18.07 9.11 2.36
C VAL A 104 16.67 9.29 2.93
N ARG A 105 15.86 10.14 2.30
CA ARG A 105 14.52 10.47 2.80
C ARG A 105 13.51 9.41 2.35
N SER A 106 12.77 8.84 3.31
CA SER A 106 11.76 7.82 3.03
C SER A 106 10.63 8.41 2.18
N ALA A 107 10.40 7.82 1.01
CA ALA A 107 9.30 8.20 0.11
C ALA A 107 8.32 7.05 -0.15
N HIS A 108 8.63 5.86 0.36
CA HIS A 108 7.90 4.64 0.07
C HIS A 108 7.81 3.71 1.27
N GLU A 109 6.95 2.69 1.16
CA GLU A 109 6.91 1.50 2.02
C GLU A 109 7.00 0.26 1.13
N LEU A 110 7.62 -0.80 1.66
CA LEU A 110 7.82 -2.05 0.95
C LEU A 110 6.77 -3.08 1.38
N CYS A 111 6.27 -3.85 0.44
CA CYS A 111 5.51 -5.07 0.69
C CYS A 111 6.22 -6.23 0.00
N LEU A 112 6.65 -7.22 0.77
CA LEU A 112 7.22 -8.45 0.22
C LEU A 112 6.09 -9.30 -0.35
N PHE A 113 6.22 -9.70 -1.61
CA PHE A 113 5.37 -10.70 -2.24
C PHE A 113 6.10 -12.03 -2.28
N ALA A 114 5.51 -13.05 -1.68
CA ALA A 114 6.09 -14.38 -1.56
C ALA A 114 5.06 -15.47 -1.87
N VAL A 115 5.56 -16.65 -2.26
CA VAL A 115 4.75 -17.77 -2.76
C VAL A 115 5.10 -19.04 -2.01
N ARG A 116 4.09 -19.80 -1.61
CA ARG A 116 4.22 -21.16 -1.07
C ARG A 116 3.55 -22.16 -2.01
N GLY A 117 4.17 -23.33 -2.18
CA GLY A 117 3.62 -24.43 -2.98
C GLY A 117 3.44 -24.12 -4.48
N GLY A 118 4.29 -23.24 -5.03
CA GLY A 118 4.34 -22.93 -6.47
C GLY A 118 3.05 -22.33 -7.03
N LEU A 119 2.26 -21.63 -6.22
CA LEU A 119 1.05 -20.96 -6.69
C LEU A 119 1.39 -19.84 -7.67
N THR A 120 0.65 -19.77 -8.78
CA THR A 120 0.78 -18.71 -9.78
C THR A 120 -0.33 -17.69 -9.61
N GLY A 121 -0.07 -16.44 -10.03
CA GLY A 121 -1.09 -15.39 -10.09
C GLY A 121 -2.24 -15.72 -11.04
N LEU A 122 -3.44 -15.26 -10.70
CA LEU A 122 -4.63 -15.33 -11.57
C LEU A 122 -4.50 -14.43 -12.80
N VAL A 123 -3.73 -13.35 -12.68
CA VAL A 123 -3.47 -12.37 -13.73
C VAL A 123 -1.98 -12.05 -13.82
N ARG A 124 -1.56 -11.38 -14.91
CA ARG A 124 -0.15 -11.05 -15.19
C ARG A 124 0.11 -9.55 -15.40
N ASP A 125 -0.92 -8.71 -15.28
CA ASP A 125 -0.92 -7.28 -15.60
C ASP A 125 -0.96 -6.38 -14.36
N VAL A 126 -0.69 -6.93 -13.17
CA VAL A 126 -0.65 -6.15 -11.93
C VAL A 126 0.67 -5.40 -11.79
N PRO A 127 0.66 -4.08 -11.55
CA PRO A 127 1.88 -3.31 -11.36
C PRO A 127 2.52 -3.60 -10.01
N SER A 128 3.85 -3.58 -9.94
CA SER A 128 4.61 -3.71 -8.69
C SER A 128 4.80 -2.38 -7.96
N VAL A 129 4.32 -1.26 -8.49
CA VAL A 129 4.45 0.07 -7.88
C VAL A 129 3.08 0.72 -7.77
N LEU A 130 2.74 1.17 -6.57
CA LEU A 130 1.49 1.84 -6.24
C LEU A 130 1.79 3.30 -5.89
N PHE A 131 1.24 4.25 -6.65
CA PHE A 131 1.33 5.68 -6.37
C PHE A 131 0.06 6.13 -5.65
N VAL A 132 0.08 6.10 -4.32
CA VAL A 132 -1.12 6.35 -3.50
C VAL A 132 -0.81 7.38 -2.42
N PRO A 133 -1.67 8.39 -2.20
CA PRO A 133 -1.48 9.36 -1.13
C PRO A 133 -1.65 8.72 0.25
N ARG A 134 -0.89 9.20 1.23
CA ARG A 134 -1.08 8.76 2.63
C ARG A 134 -2.37 9.35 3.19
N THR A 135 -3.17 8.49 3.81
CA THR A 135 -4.35 8.87 4.59
C THR A 135 -3.94 9.12 6.04
N GLU A 136 -4.53 8.40 6.98
CA GLU A 136 -4.28 8.50 8.42
C GLU A 136 -2.91 7.92 8.82
N HIS A 137 -2.49 8.17 10.06
CA HIS A 137 -1.20 7.71 10.55
C HIS A 137 -1.11 6.18 10.51
N SER A 138 -0.08 5.68 9.83
CA SER A 138 0.23 4.26 9.65
C SER A 138 -0.81 3.44 8.85
N ALA A 139 -1.86 4.07 8.32
CA ALA A 139 -2.83 3.43 7.44
C ALA A 139 -2.17 3.02 6.12
N LYS A 140 -2.31 1.74 5.76
CA LYS A 140 -1.83 1.18 4.51
C LYS A 140 -2.87 1.40 3.39
N PRO A 141 -2.44 1.56 2.13
CA PRO A 141 -3.35 1.79 1.00
C PRO A 141 -4.24 0.56 0.78
N GLU A 142 -5.54 0.77 0.52
CA GLU A 142 -6.46 -0.35 0.20
C GLU A 142 -6.12 -1.01 -1.14
N GLU A 143 -5.38 -0.28 -1.97
CA GLU A 143 -4.93 -0.67 -3.29
C GLU A 143 -4.08 -1.95 -3.25
N LEU A 144 -3.38 -2.23 -2.14
CA LEU A 144 -2.69 -3.50 -1.99
C LEU A 144 -3.69 -4.66 -1.85
N GLN A 145 -4.74 -4.52 -1.03
CA GLN A 145 -5.76 -5.55 -0.91
C GLN A 145 -6.55 -5.73 -2.22
N ASN A 146 -6.86 -4.64 -2.93
CA ASN A 146 -7.48 -4.71 -4.26
C ASN A 146 -6.59 -5.47 -5.26
N LEU A 147 -5.28 -5.21 -5.24
CA LEU A 147 -4.31 -5.96 -6.04
C LEU A 147 -4.28 -7.44 -5.63
N ALA A 148 -4.27 -7.73 -4.33
CA ALA A 148 -4.26 -9.10 -3.82
C ALA A 148 -5.52 -9.89 -4.20
N GLU A 149 -6.69 -9.25 -4.23
CA GLU A 149 -7.94 -9.88 -4.70
C GLU A 149 -7.91 -10.22 -6.19
N ARG A 150 -7.29 -9.38 -7.02
CA ARG A 150 -7.10 -9.64 -8.44
C ARG A 150 -6.04 -10.71 -8.70
N LEU A 151 -4.93 -10.69 -7.96
CA LEU A 151 -3.77 -11.54 -8.20
C LEU A 151 -3.91 -12.92 -7.58
N SER A 152 -4.53 -13.03 -6.40
CA SER A 152 -4.55 -14.25 -5.60
C SER A 152 -5.95 -14.88 -5.50
N PRO A 153 -6.05 -16.21 -5.59
CA PRO A 153 -7.27 -16.91 -5.19
C PRO A 153 -7.53 -16.73 -3.68
N GLY A 154 -8.80 -16.84 -3.28
CA GLY A 154 -9.17 -16.98 -1.87
C GLY A 154 -9.01 -18.42 -1.36
N PRO A 155 -9.28 -18.68 -0.08
CA PRO A 155 -9.68 -17.73 0.97
C PRO A 155 -8.54 -16.79 1.41
N ARG A 156 -8.87 -15.68 2.09
CA ARG A 156 -7.91 -14.63 2.47
C ARG A 156 -7.99 -14.31 3.97
N ILE A 157 -6.84 -14.01 4.56
CA ILE A 157 -6.71 -13.55 5.95
C ILE A 157 -5.79 -12.32 6.00
N GLU A 158 -6.18 -11.31 6.78
CA GLU A 158 -5.34 -10.16 7.13
C GLU A 158 -4.98 -10.23 8.61
N ILE A 159 -3.69 -10.38 8.91
CA ILE A 159 -3.13 -10.41 10.27
C ILE A 159 -2.73 -8.97 10.63
N PHE A 160 -3.02 -8.55 11.86
CA PHE A 160 -2.91 -7.17 12.34
C PHE A 160 -3.88 -6.20 11.65
N ALA A 161 -5.05 -6.71 11.24
CA ALA A 161 -6.11 -5.89 10.65
C ALA A 161 -6.59 -4.82 11.64
N ARG A 162 -6.83 -3.61 11.14
CA ARG A 162 -7.45 -2.49 11.89
C ARG A 162 -8.90 -2.23 11.52
N ARG A 163 -9.41 -2.93 10.51
CA ARG A 163 -10.74 -2.76 9.96
C ARG A 163 -11.20 -4.06 9.33
N GLN A 164 -12.51 -4.23 9.26
CA GLN A 164 -13.12 -5.33 8.53
C GLN A 164 -12.99 -5.11 7.03
N ARG A 165 -12.83 -6.21 6.29
CA ARG A 165 -12.89 -6.24 4.82
C ARG A 165 -13.75 -7.41 4.38
N ARG A 166 -14.70 -7.13 3.50
CA ARG A 166 -15.63 -8.15 3.00
C ARG A 166 -14.85 -9.30 2.35
N GLU A 167 -15.25 -10.54 2.62
CA GLU A 167 -14.61 -11.78 2.13
C GLU A 167 -13.17 -12.03 2.64
N TRP A 168 -12.71 -11.28 3.64
CA TRP A 168 -11.44 -11.53 4.32
C TRP A 168 -11.71 -11.93 5.77
N LEU A 169 -10.96 -12.93 6.24
CA LEU A 169 -10.82 -13.14 7.67
C LEU A 169 -9.90 -12.05 8.22
N CYS A 170 -10.42 -11.14 9.03
CA CYS A 170 -9.62 -10.07 9.63
C CYS A 170 -9.27 -10.41 11.08
N TRP A 171 -7.97 -10.50 11.39
CA TRP A 171 -7.48 -10.76 12.74
C TRP A 171 -6.59 -9.62 13.20
N GLY A 172 -6.99 -8.90 14.25
CA GLY A 172 -6.20 -7.85 14.85
C GLY A 172 -6.89 -7.21 16.04
N ASN A 173 -6.11 -6.71 17.00
CA ASN A 173 -6.62 -6.14 18.25
C ASN A 173 -7.47 -4.87 18.05
N GLU A 174 -7.28 -4.20 16.92
CA GLU A 174 -8.00 -2.98 16.53
C GLU A 174 -9.14 -3.28 15.54
N CYS A 175 -9.34 -4.54 15.16
CA CYS A 175 -10.39 -4.91 14.21
C CYS A 175 -11.74 -5.06 14.96
N PRO A 176 -12.83 -4.41 14.50
CA PRO A 176 -14.16 -4.63 15.06
C PRO A 176 -14.52 -6.12 14.99
N ALA A 177 -15.10 -6.68 16.04
CA ALA A 177 -15.66 -8.04 15.99
C ALA A 177 -16.69 -8.12 14.85
N GLU A 178 -16.77 -9.26 14.14
CA GLU A 178 -17.90 -9.46 13.23
C GLU A 178 -19.20 -9.35 14.04
N PRO A 179 -20.24 -8.66 13.53
CA PRO A 179 -21.55 -8.76 14.15
C PRO A 179 -21.94 -10.24 14.19
N VAL A 180 -22.23 -10.75 15.39
CA VAL A 180 -22.74 -12.10 15.57
C VAL A 180 -23.97 -12.23 14.69
N LYS A 181 -23.89 -13.05 13.64
CA LYS A 181 -25.09 -13.42 12.88
C LYS A 181 -25.92 -14.28 13.83
N GLU A 182 -26.98 -13.70 14.40
CA GLU A 182 -28.04 -14.49 15.00
C GLU A 182 -28.56 -15.44 13.92
N THR A 183 -28.22 -16.71 14.04
CA THR A 183 -28.87 -17.79 13.29
C THR A 183 -30.34 -17.82 13.71
N VAL A 184 -31.22 -17.46 12.77
CA VAL A 184 -32.66 -17.76 12.83
C VAL A 184 -32.88 -19.19 12.36
#